data_AF-A0A1B3P5H2-F1
#
_entry.id   AF-A0A1B3P5H2-F1
#
_cell.length_a   1.000
_cell.length_b   1.000
_cell.length_c   1.000
_cell.angle_alpha   90.00
_cell.angle_beta   90.00
_cell.angle_gamma   90.00
#
_symmetry.space_group_name_H-M   'P 1'
#
loop_
_entity.id
_entity.type
_entity.pdbx_description
1 polymer ?
#
loop_
_entity_poly.entity_id
_entity_poly.type
_entity_poly.pdbx_seq_one_letter_code
_entity_poly.pdbx_strand_id
1 'polypeptide(L)'
;MISLNNSLFVYIIFFLILSRTFVMSMTRQQIKNSGKLLKKSCMPKNDVTEDQVGNIEQGKFIENKNVMCYIACIYSMGQVVKNNKIVFDAMIKQVDMMFPPEMKEPFKESIEKCKGVPKKYKDICEASYWTAKCLYDADPANFIFP
;
A
#
# COMPACT_ATOMS: atom_id res chain seq x y z
N MET A 1 8.84 -22.38 -46.21
CA MET A 1 9.62 -21.85 -45.07
C MET A 1 8.87 -20.74 -44.30
N ILE A 2 7.52 -20.71 -44.30
CA ILE A 2 6.70 -19.70 -43.61
C ILE A 2 5.81 -20.33 -42.51
N SER A 3 5.47 -21.62 -42.60
CA SER A 3 4.59 -22.28 -41.62
C SER A 3 5.28 -22.66 -40.29
N LEU A 4 6.60 -22.85 -40.26
CA LEU A 4 7.33 -23.12 -39.01
C LEU A 4 7.28 -21.92 -38.04
N ASN A 5 7.25 -20.69 -38.58
CA ASN A 5 7.24 -19.47 -37.77
C ASN A 5 5.89 -19.26 -37.07
N ASN A 6 4.78 -19.61 -37.73
CA ASN A 6 3.43 -19.52 -37.14
C ASN A 6 3.20 -20.53 -36.02
N SER A 7 3.67 -21.77 -36.19
CA SER A 7 3.54 -22.80 -35.14
C SER A 7 4.35 -22.41 -33.90
N LEU A 8 5.59 -21.94 -34.10
CA LEU A 8 6.44 -21.44 -33.01
C LEU A 8 5.81 -20.23 -32.28
N PHE A 9 5.21 -19.30 -33.03
CA PHE A 9 4.53 -18.13 -32.47
C PHE A 9 3.30 -18.51 -31.64
N VAL A 10 2.54 -19.52 -32.09
CA VAL A 10 1.41 -20.10 -31.33
C VAL A 10 1.90 -20.74 -30.04
N TYR A 11 3.02 -21.48 -30.06
CA TYR A 11 3.59 -22.06 -28.83
C TYR A 11 4.12 -20.99 -27.87
N ILE A 12 4.70 -19.89 -28.37
CA ILE A 12 5.15 -18.76 -27.53
C ILE A 12 3.95 -18.06 -26.89
N ILE A 13 2.89 -17.79 -27.65
CA ILE A 13 1.65 -17.21 -27.11
C ILE A 13 1.01 -18.15 -26.09
N PHE A 14 0.95 -19.45 -26.38
CA PHE A 14 0.42 -20.45 -25.46
C PHE A 14 1.26 -20.53 -24.18
N PHE A 15 2.59 -20.49 -24.27
CA PHE A 15 3.50 -20.47 -23.12
C PHE A 15 3.36 -19.17 -22.30
N LEU A 16 3.16 -18.02 -22.96
CA LEU A 16 2.88 -16.73 -22.31
C LEU A 16 1.49 -16.66 -21.66
N ILE A 17 0.51 -17.42 -22.17
CA ILE A 17 -0.82 -17.57 -21.55
C ILE A 17 -0.74 -18.54 -20.37
N LEU A 18 0.03 -19.64 -20.49
CA LEU A 18 0.23 -20.61 -19.41
C LEU A 18 1.10 -20.07 -18.28
N SER A 19 2.05 -19.17 -18.55
CA SER A 19 2.89 -18.53 -17.53
C SER A 19 2.13 -17.49 -16.68
N ARG A 20 0.87 -17.19 -17.01
CA ARG A 20 -0.01 -16.28 -16.25
C ARG A 20 -0.37 -16.79 -14.85
N THR A 21 -0.02 -18.03 -14.48
CA THR A 21 -0.44 -18.65 -13.21
C THR A 21 0.52 -18.42 -12.04
N PHE A 22 1.68 -17.78 -12.24
CA PHE A 22 2.60 -17.50 -11.14
C PHE A 22 2.45 -16.06 -10.64
N VAL A 23 1.39 -15.77 -9.88
CA VAL A 23 1.31 -14.55 -9.08
C VAL A 23 2.24 -14.71 -7.88
N MET A 24 3.51 -14.37 -8.07
CA MET A 24 4.43 -14.19 -6.95
C MET A 24 3.96 -12.99 -6.12
N SER A 25 3.42 -13.25 -4.93
CA SER A 25 3.30 -12.23 -3.89
C SER A 25 4.65 -11.56 -3.66
N MET A 26 4.65 -10.27 -3.35
CA MET A 26 5.91 -9.56 -3.13
C MET A 26 6.46 -9.87 -1.75
N THR A 27 7.78 -9.92 -1.62
CA THR A 27 8.42 -9.94 -0.30
C THR A 27 8.25 -8.60 0.41
N ARG A 28 8.38 -8.61 1.75
CA ARG A 28 8.36 -7.37 2.56
C ARG A 28 9.32 -6.30 2.02
N GLN A 29 10.52 -6.71 1.59
CA GLN A 29 11.51 -5.79 1.03
C GLN A 29 11.09 -5.21 -0.34
N GLN A 30 10.43 -6.01 -1.18
CA GLN A 30 9.92 -5.53 -2.47
C GLN A 30 8.79 -4.52 -2.27
N ILE A 31 7.89 -4.75 -1.30
CA ILE A 31 6.80 -3.80 -0.98
C ILE A 31 7.39 -2.46 -0.53
N LYS A 32 8.38 -2.49 0.38
CA LYS A 32 9.11 -1.29 0.80
C LYS A 32 9.78 -0.56 -0.36
N ASN A 33 10.40 -1.31 -1.27
CA ASN A 33 11.04 -0.71 -2.44
C ASN A 33 10.02 -0.03 -3.36
N SER A 34 8.83 -0.61 -3.55
CA SER A 34 7.73 0.04 -4.28
C SER A 34 7.22 1.31 -3.59
N GLY A 35 7.25 1.34 -2.25
CA GLY A 35 6.91 2.52 -1.46
C GLY A 35 7.83 3.73 -1.69
N LYS A 36 9.09 3.53 -2.06
CA LYS A 36 10.06 4.63 -2.27
C LYS A 36 9.59 5.69 -3.26
N LEU A 37 8.88 5.28 -4.32
CA LEU A 37 8.33 6.23 -5.30
C LEU A 37 7.22 7.10 -4.69
N LEU A 38 6.36 6.49 -3.87
CA LEU A 38 5.28 7.19 -3.17
C LEU A 38 5.88 8.22 -2.21
N LYS A 39 6.86 7.79 -1.41
CA LYS A 39 7.60 8.67 -0.48
C LYS A 39 8.23 9.85 -1.20
N LYS A 40 9.01 9.60 -2.26
CA LYS A 40 9.65 10.64 -3.09
C LYS A 40 8.64 11.62 -3.68
N SER A 41 7.43 11.16 -3.98
CA SER A 41 6.37 12.01 -4.56
C SER A 41 5.62 12.81 -3.51
N CYS A 42 5.40 12.25 -2.31
CA CYS A 42 4.57 12.83 -1.27
C CYS A 42 5.33 13.75 -0.31
N MET A 43 6.61 13.49 -0.04
CA MET A 43 7.42 14.35 0.82
C MET A 43 7.44 15.82 0.37
N PRO A 44 7.86 16.15 -0.88
CA PRO A 44 7.89 17.55 -1.32
C PRO A 44 6.50 18.18 -1.44
N LYS A 45 5.46 17.39 -1.73
CA LYS A 45 4.07 17.90 -1.82
C LYS A 45 3.49 18.35 -0.48
N ASN A 46 4.01 17.80 0.61
CA ASN A 46 3.52 18.09 1.96
C ASN A 46 4.56 18.84 2.78
N ASP A 47 5.69 19.25 2.19
CA ASP A 47 6.76 19.96 2.88
C ASP A 47 7.20 19.24 4.17
N VAL A 48 7.56 17.95 4.02
CA VAL A 48 8.10 17.11 5.10
C VAL A 48 9.46 16.53 4.75
N THR A 49 10.24 16.25 5.79
CA THR A 49 11.60 15.71 5.70
C THR A 49 11.65 14.22 6.06
N GLU A 50 12.77 13.58 5.74
CA GLU A 50 13.00 12.15 6.01
C GLU A 50 12.94 11.83 7.51
N ASP A 51 13.44 12.71 8.37
CA ASP A 51 13.40 12.54 9.82
C ASP A 51 11.97 12.59 10.38
N GLN A 52 11.07 13.33 9.73
CA GLN A 52 9.68 13.46 10.16
C GLN A 52 8.81 12.24 9.81
N VAL A 53 9.08 11.60 8.67
CA VAL A 53 8.18 10.55 8.12
C VAL A 53 8.85 9.20 7.91
N GLY A 54 10.17 9.14 7.89
CA GLY A 54 10.92 7.93 7.53
C GLY A 54 10.84 6.80 8.56
N ASN A 55 10.31 7.08 9.75
CA ASN A 55 10.19 6.11 10.83
C ASN A 55 8.73 5.74 11.18
N ILE A 56 7.76 6.06 10.31
CA ILE A 56 6.34 5.76 10.53
C ILE A 56 6.11 4.24 10.66
N GLU A 57 6.78 3.43 9.83
CA GLU A 57 6.70 1.97 9.90
C GLU A 57 7.14 1.43 11.28
N GLN A 58 8.07 2.12 11.95
CA GLN A 58 8.61 1.77 13.27
C GLN A 58 7.77 2.36 14.41
N GLY A 59 6.59 2.93 14.12
CA GLY A 59 5.70 3.48 15.14
C GLY A 59 5.99 4.92 15.54
N LYS A 60 6.90 5.61 14.86
CA LYS A 60 7.18 7.02 15.15
C LYS A 60 6.24 7.91 14.35
N PHE A 61 5.11 8.23 14.95
CA PHE A 61 4.10 9.11 14.36
C PHE A 61 4.20 10.51 14.98
N ILE A 62 4.58 11.51 14.19
CA ILE A 62 4.60 12.91 14.62
C ILE A 62 3.24 13.55 14.38
N GLU A 63 2.63 14.09 15.42
CA GLU A 63 1.34 14.81 15.35
C GLU A 63 1.53 16.22 14.75
N ASN A 64 1.86 16.28 13.48
CA ASN A 64 2.01 17.50 12.71
C ASN A 64 1.15 17.43 11.44
N LYS A 65 0.51 18.55 11.07
CA LYS A 65 -0.43 18.59 9.93
C LYS A 65 0.19 18.12 8.61
N ASN A 66 1.43 18.52 8.33
CA ASN A 66 2.14 18.14 7.11
C ASN A 66 2.44 16.63 7.09
N VAL A 67 2.81 16.05 8.23
CA VAL A 67 3.01 14.60 8.39
C VAL A 67 1.70 13.84 8.20
N MET A 68 0.61 14.34 8.77
CA MET A 68 -0.73 13.76 8.55
C MET A 68 -1.12 13.77 7.07
N CYS A 69 -0.89 14.89 6.38
CA CYS A 69 -1.22 15.02 4.96
C CYS A 69 -0.28 14.22 4.06
N TYR A 70 0.97 14.02 4.48
CA TYR A 70 1.88 13.08 3.84
C TYR A 70 1.30 11.65 3.85
N ILE A 71 0.76 11.18 4.99
CA ILE A 71 0.10 9.86 5.06
C ILE A 71 -1.11 9.79 4.13
N ALA A 72 -1.95 10.83 4.12
CA ALA A 72 -3.08 10.90 3.19
C ALA A 72 -2.63 10.90 1.71
N CYS A 73 -1.51 11.54 1.39
CA CYS A 73 -0.93 11.52 0.04
C CYS A 73 -0.49 10.10 -0.36
N ILE A 74 0.18 9.37 0.52
CA ILE A 74 0.57 7.97 0.28
C ILE A 74 -0.67 7.11 0.01
N TYR A 75 -1.71 7.22 0.85
CA TYR A 75 -2.96 6.49 0.65
C TYR A 75 -3.69 6.91 -0.63
N SER A 76 -3.64 8.18 -1.02
CA SER A 76 -4.24 8.66 -2.27
C SER A 76 -3.52 8.09 -3.48
N MET A 77 -2.18 8.10 -3.49
CA MET A 77 -1.40 7.49 -4.57
C MET A 77 -1.63 5.97 -4.64
N GLY A 78 -1.76 5.30 -3.50
CA GLY A 78 -2.12 3.89 -3.39
C GLY A 78 -3.59 3.57 -3.69
N GLN A 79 -4.39 4.57 -4.09
CA GLN A 79 -5.83 4.44 -4.40
C GLN A 79 -6.71 3.99 -3.22
N VAL A 80 -6.21 4.13 -2.00
CA VAL A 80 -6.94 3.87 -0.75
C VAL A 80 -7.79 5.07 -0.36
N VAL A 81 -7.29 6.29 -0.56
CA VAL A 81 -8.10 7.51 -0.42
C VAL A 81 -8.68 7.89 -1.78
N LYS A 82 -10.01 8.00 -1.84
CA LYS A 82 -10.76 8.47 -3.02
C LYS A 82 -11.87 9.41 -2.57
N ASN A 83 -12.09 10.50 -3.32
CA ASN A 83 -13.13 11.49 -3.02
C ASN A 83 -13.11 11.94 -1.54
N ASN A 84 -11.91 12.22 -1.02
CA ASN A 84 -11.67 12.66 0.35
C ASN A 84 -12.14 11.65 1.44
N LYS A 85 -12.18 10.35 1.11
CA LYS A 85 -12.57 9.27 2.04
C LYS A 85 -11.63 8.08 1.90
N ILE A 86 -11.39 7.38 3.00
CA ILE A 86 -10.69 6.09 3.00
C ILE A 86 -11.66 5.01 2.50
N VAL A 87 -11.24 4.27 1.49
CA VAL A 87 -11.98 3.14 0.89
C VAL A 87 -11.34 1.85 1.35
N PHE A 88 -11.91 1.24 2.41
CA PHE A 88 -11.33 0.04 3.03
C PHE A 88 -11.23 -1.14 2.07
N ASP A 89 -12.21 -1.35 1.19
CA ASP A 89 -12.14 -2.40 0.16
C ASP A 89 -10.93 -2.22 -0.76
N ALA A 90 -10.54 -0.98 -1.06
CA ALA A 90 -9.33 -0.71 -1.84
C ALA A 90 -8.07 -1.03 -1.03
N MET A 91 -8.07 -0.76 0.28
CA MET A 91 -6.96 -1.14 1.17
C MET A 91 -6.80 -2.67 1.25
N ILE A 92 -7.90 -3.41 1.44
CA ILE A 92 -7.93 -4.88 1.42
C ILE A 92 -7.38 -5.40 0.09
N LYS A 93 -7.82 -4.82 -1.03
CA LYS A 93 -7.34 -5.21 -2.35
C LYS A 93 -5.83 -4.98 -2.51
N GLN A 94 -5.28 -3.89 -2.00
CA GLN A 94 -3.82 -3.65 -2.02
C GLN A 94 -3.06 -4.71 -1.23
N VAL A 95 -3.58 -5.12 -0.06
CA VAL A 95 -3.03 -6.22 0.73
C VAL A 95 -3.05 -7.52 -0.07
N ASP A 96 -4.19 -7.87 -0.68
CA ASP A 96 -4.32 -9.09 -1.48
C ASP A 96 -3.37 -9.16 -2.66
N MET A 97 -3.13 -8.02 -3.32
CA MET A 97 -2.26 -7.94 -4.50
C MET A 97 -0.79 -7.93 -4.14
N MET A 98 -0.39 -7.26 -3.06
CA MET A 98 1.01 -6.96 -2.78
C MET A 98 1.62 -7.81 -1.67
N PHE A 99 0.87 -8.14 -0.61
CA PHE A 99 1.47 -8.69 0.61
C PHE A 99 1.84 -10.17 0.47
N PRO A 100 2.88 -10.65 1.20
CA PRO A 100 3.14 -12.07 1.37
C PRO A 100 1.93 -12.80 1.97
N PRO A 101 1.65 -14.06 1.62
CA PRO A 101 0.51 -14.81 2.11
C PRO A 101 0.36 -14.81 3.64
N GLU A 102 1.46 -14.95 4.36
CA GLU A 102 1.52 -14.98 5.82
C GLU A 102 1.14 -13.65 6.48
N MET A 103 1.23 -12.53 5.74
CA MET A 103 0.90 -11.19 6.24
C MET A 103 -0.54 -10.76 5.90
N LYS A 104 -1.20 -11.41 4.93
CA LYS A 104 -2.47 -10.93 4.38
C LYS A 104 -3.57 -10.92 5.44
N GLU A 105 -3.91 -12.08 6.01
CA GLU A 105 -5.01 -12.18 6.96
C GLU A 105 -4.77 -11.37 8.25
N PRO A 106 -3.59 -11.41 8.90
CA PRO A 106 -3.31 -10.56 10.07
C PRO A 106 -3.48 -9.06 9.78
N PHE A 107 -3.04 -8.60 8.60
CA PHE A 107 -3.18 -7.21 8.23
C PHE A 107 -4.64 -6.84 7.92
N LYS A 108 -5.42 -7.72 7.27
CA LYS A 108 -6.86 -7.53 7.04
C LYS A 108 -7.64 -7.44 8.35
N GLU A 109 -7.31 -8.25 9.35
CA GLU A 109 -7.90 -8.14 10.69
C GLU A 109 -7.63 -6.78 11.32
N SER A 110 -6.42 -6.24 11.13
CA SER A 110 -6.07 -4.89 11.59
C SER A 110 -6.90 -3.82 10.87
N ILE A 111 -7.12 -3.96 9.56
CA ILE A 111 -7.99 -3.07 8.78
C ILE A 111 -9.42 -3.09 9.33
N GLU A 112 -9.96 -4.27 9.61
CA GLU A 112 -11.31 -4.44 10.15
C GLU A 112 -11.44 -3.80 11.54
N LYS A 113 -10.44 -3.97 12.42
CA LYS A 113 -10.38 -3.28 13.73
C LYS A 113 -10.37 -1.76 13.60
N CYS A 114 -9.68 -1.23 12.60
CA CYS A 114 -9.47 0.21 12.42
C CYS A 114 -10.53 0.92 11.57
N LYS A 115 -11.50 0.20 10.98
CA LYS A 115 -12.47 0.78 10.03
C LYS A 115 -13.32 1.91 10.57
N GLY A 116 -13.50 1.96 11.88
CA GLY A 116 -14.27 3.00 12.57
C GLY A 116 -13.51 4.30 12.78
N VAL A 117 -12.17 4.29 12.71
CA VAL A 117 -11.32 5.43 13.08
C VAL A 117 -11.58 6.68 12.23
N PRO A 118 -11.68 6.60 10.88
CA PRO A 118 -11.89 7.79 10.06
C PRO A 118 -13.15 8.57 10.39
N LYS A 119 -14.19 7.91 10.93
CA LYS A 119 -15.49 8.55 11.22
C LYS A 119 -15.40 9.65 12.28
N LYS A 120 -14.31 9.67 13.05
CA LYS A 120 -14.06 10.66 14.11
C LYS A 120 -13.48 11.97 13.56
N TYR A 121 -13.00 12.00 12.32
CA TYR A 121 -12.25 13.12 11.75
C TYR A 121 -12.91 13.62 10.47
N LYS A 122 -13.09 14.94 10.35
CA LYS A 122 -13.60 15.57 9.12
C LYS A 122 -12.51 15.77 8.07
N ASP A 123 -11.29 15.99 8.54
CA ASP A 123 -10.13 16.21 7.71
C ASP A 123 -9.50 14.88 7.27
N ILE A 124 -9.19 14.76 5.97
CA ILE A 124 -8.66 13.51 5.41
C ILE A 124 -7.23 13.20 5.88
N CYS A 125 -6.44 14.24 6.19
CA CYS A 125 -5.09 14.07 6.71
C CYS A 125 -5.14 13.45 8.11
N GLU A 126 -5.96 14.01 8.99
CA GLU A 126 -6.19 13.47 10.33
C GLU A 126 -6.77 12.05 10.27
N ALA A 127 -7.80 11.84 9.45
CA ALA A 127 -8.41 10.52 9.27
C ALA A 127 -7.38 9.47 8.81
N SER A 128 -6.50 9.84 7.87
CA SER A 128 -5.46 8.95 7.34
C SER A 128 -4.39 8.67 8.38
N TYR A 129 -3.92 9.70 9.10
CA TYR A 129 -2.93 9.57 10.17
C TYR A 129 -3.41 8.63 11.27
N TRP A 130 -4.60 8.87 11.81
CA TRP A 130 -5.13 8.06 12.91
C TRP A 130 -5.46 6.63 12.47
N THR A 131 -5.84 6.45 11.20
CA THR A 131 -6.01 5.10 10.63
C THR A 131 -4.68 4.38 10.53
N ALA A 132 -3.64 5.02 9.99
CA ALA A 132 -2.30 4.43 9.90
C ALA A 132 -1.75 4.07 11.27
N LYS A 133 -1.91 4.97 12.26
CA LYS A 133 -1.52 4.70 13.64
C LYS A 133 -2.29 3.54 14.25
N CYS A 134 -3.61 3.46 14.05
CA CYS A 134 -4.40 2.32 14.50
C CYS A 134 -3.92 0.99 13.89
N LEU A 135 -3.60 0.98 12.58
CA LEU A 135 -3.08 -0.21 11.90
C LEU A 135 -1.74 -0.65 12.49
N TYR A 136 -0.85 0.30 12.79
CA TYR A 136 0.40 0.00 13.50
C TYR A 136 0.13 -0.55 14.90
N ASP A 137 -0.70 0.11 15.70
CA ASP A 137 -0.99 -0.30 17.08
C ASP A 137 -1.68 -1.68 17.14
N ALA A 138 -2.44 -2.05 16.12
CA ALA A 138 -3.13 -3.34 16.02
C ALA A 138 -2.19 -4.50 15.69
N ASP A 139 -1.19 -4.28 14.83
CA ASP A 139 -0.20 -5.29 14.43
C ASP A 139 1.13 -4.63 13.98
N PRO A 140 2.00 -4.25 14.93
CA PRO A 140 3.28 -3.59 14.61
C PRO A 140 4.21 -4.46 13.75
N ALA A 141 4.11 -5.79 13.88
CA ALA A 141 4.99 -6.73 13.18
C ALA A 141 4.69 -6.77 11.68
N ASN A 142 3.40 -6.74 11.33
CA ASN A 142 2.96 -6.78 9.93
C ASN A 142 2.70 -5.39 9.33
N PHE A 143 2.74 -4.32 10.14
CA PHE A 143 2.61 -2.96 9.63
C PHE A 143 3.72 -2.62 8.62
N ILE A 144 3.33 -2.14 7.44
CA ILE A 144 4.26 -1.66 6.40
C ILE A 144 3.79 -0.27 5.99
N PHE A 145 4.72 0.69 6.00
CA PHE A 145 4.49 2.03 5.51
C PHE A 145 5.71 2.51 4.69
N PRO A 146 5.52 3.17 3.53
CA PRO A 146 6.60 3.71 2.69
C PRO A 146 7.54 4.72 3.35
#